data_AF-A0A7J3D6B7-F1
#
_entry.id   AF-A0A7J3D6B7-F1
#
_cell.length_a   1.000
_cell.length_b   1.000
_cell.length_c   1.000
_cell.angle_alpha   90.00
_cell.angle_beta   90.00
_cell.angle_gamma   90.00
#
_symmetry.space_group_name_H-M   'P 1'
#
loop_
_entity.id
_entity.type
_entity.pdbx_description
1 polymer ?
#
loop_
_entity_poly.entity_id
_entity_poly.type
_entity_poly.pdbx_seq_one_letter_code
_entity_poly.pdbx_strand_id
1 'polypeptide(L)'
;MRYLFGWLFIGTRGGATRVKIVKVLREAPQNANQLANQLNLDYRTIRHHLEVLQKNRLIVSTGDKYSVTYFLSPLMEVNYKMFEEIVDKIWEKEKKEGME
;
A
#
# COMPACT_ATOMS: atom_id res chain seq x y z
N MET A 1 -9.01 3.72 12.28
CA MET A 1 -7.91 3.70 11.28
C MET A 1 -6.60 3.12 11.81
N ARG A 2 -6.04 3.58 12.95
CA ARG A 2 -4.76 3.06 13.49
C ARG A 2 -4.68 1.53 13.60
N TYR A 3 -5.69 0.87 14.17
CA TYR A 3 -5.74 -0.60 14.26
C TYR A 3 -5.73 -1.29 12.90
N LEU A 4 -6.50 -0.78 11.94
CA LEU A 4 -6.53 -1.29 10.57
C LEU A 4 -5.15 -1.18 9.92
N PHE A 5 -4.48 -0.03 10.06
CA PHE A 5 -3.16 0.19 9.47
C PHE A 5 -2.11 -0.72 10.11
N GLY A 6 -2.08 -0.83 11.43
CA GLY A 6 -1.16 -1.75 12.11
C GLY A 6 -1.35 -3.19 11.64
N TRP A 7 -2.59 -3.67 11.59
CA TRP A 7 -2.87 -5.03 11.14
C TRP A 7 -2.54 -5.24 9.64
N LEU A 8 -2.97 -4.33 8.77
CA LEU A 8 -2.89 -4.51 7.32
C LEU A 8 -1.48 -4.32 6.75
N PHE A 9 -0.72 -3.37 7.31
CA PHE A 9 0.62 -3.05 6.80
C PHE A 9 1.74 -3.77 7.54
N ILE A 10 1.49 -4.27 8.76
CA ILE A 10 2.53 -4.84 9.62
C ILE A 10 2.14 -6.25 10.05
N GLY A 11 0.92 -6.43 10.54
CA GLY A 11 0.45 -7.70 11.12
C GLY A 11 0.10 -8.79 10.10
N THR A 12 0.31 -8.58 8.81
CA THR A 12 -0.12 -9.52 7.76
C THR A 12 0.95 -9.73 6.70
N ARG A 13 1.04 -10.96 6.17
CA ARG A 13 1.97 -11.29 5.08
C ARG A 13 1.77 -10.33 3.90
N GLY A 14 2.89 -9.81 3.39
CA GLY A 14 2.92 -8.83 2.30
C GLY A 14 2.51 -7.41 2.70
N GLY A 15 2.52 -7.08 3.99
CA GLY A 15 2.30 -5.73 4.50
C GLY A 15 3.29 -4.71 3.94
N ALA A 16 4.58 -5.08 3.91
CA ALA A 16 5.63 -4.27 3.30
C ALA A 16 5.34 -3.94 1.81
N THR A 17 4.82 -4.89 1.04
CA THR A 17 4.43 -4.65 -0.36
C THR A 17 3.27 -3.67 -0.46
N ARG A 18 2.27 -3.79 0.41
CA ARG A 18 1.14 -2.83 0.47
C ARG A 18 1.61 -1.43 0.85
N VAL A 19 2.58 -1.29 1.76
CA VAL A 19 3.20 0.01 2.09
C VAL A 19 3.83 0.62 0.84
N LYS A 20 4.61 -0.16 0.07
CA LYS A 20 5.23 0.32 -1.18
C LYS A 20 4.19 0.77 -2.19
N ILE A 21 3.12 -0.01 -2.41
CA ILE A 21 2.03 0.35 -3.33
C ILE A 21 1.37 1.66 -2.90
N VAL A 22 1.05 1.82 -1.62
CA VAL A 22 0.43 3.05 -1.11
C VAL A 22 1.34 4.26 -1.32
N LYS A 23 2.66 4.13 -1.06
CA LYS A 23 3.63 5.21 -1.29
C LYS A 23 3.71 5.61 -2.78
N VAL A 24 3.77 4.63 -3.68
CA VAL A 24 3.78 4.89 -5.13
C VAL A 24 2.47 5.55 -5.59
N LEU A 25 1.32 5.06 -5.13
CA LEU A 25 0.01 5.65 -5.48
C LEU A 25 -0.21 7.05 -4.90
N ARG A 26 0.51 7.42 -3.83
CA ARG A 26 0.53 8.80 -3.31
C ARG A 26 1.26 9.75 -4.25
N GLU A 27 2.35 9.28 -4.88
CA GLU A 27 3.13 10.07 -5.83
C GLU A 27 2.37 10.27 -7.14
N ALA A 28 1.83 9.19 -7.70
CA ALA A 28 1.01 9.24 -8.90
C ALA A 28 0.06 8.04 -9.00
N PRO A 29 -1.17 8.22 -9.52
CA PRO A 29 -2.04 7.12 -9.89
C PRO A 29 -1.40 6.19 -10.92
N GLN A 30 -1.56 4.88 -10.73
CA GLN A 30 -0.94 3.88 -11.61
C GLN A 30 -1.85 2.68 -11.84
N ASN A 31 -1.66 2.01 -12.98
CA ASN A 31 -2.25 0.71 -13.24
C ASN A 31 -1.40 -0.44 -12.64
N ALA A 32 -1.97 -1.65 -12.63
CA ALA A 32 -1.31 -2.81 -12.04
C ALA A 32 -0.01 -3.23 -12.75
N ASN A 33 0.10 -3.00 -14.07
CA ASN A 33 1.33 -3.30 -14.81
C ASN A 33 2.46 -2.32 -14.45
N GLN A 34 2.14 -1.03 -14.32
CA GLN A 34 3.09 0.00 -13.91
C GLN A 34 3.62 -0.30 -12.49
N LEU A 35 2.73 -0.63 -11.56
CA LEU A 35 3.10 -1.03 -10.20
C LEU A 35 3.98 -2.29 -10.18
N ALA A 36 3.66 -3.30 -11.01
CA ALA A 36 4.46 -4.52 -11.12
C ALA A 36 5.88 -4.21 -11.59
N ASN A 37 6.02 -3.39 -12.63
CA ASN A 37 7.31 -2.98 -13.16
C ASN A 37 8.10 -2.13 -12.15
N GLN A 38 7.46 -1.11 -11.56
CA GLN A 38 8.14 -0.20 -10.63
C GLN A 38 8.58 -0.89 -9.33
N LEU A 39 7.77 -1.82 -8.82
CA LEU A 39 8.09 -2.57 -7.60
C LEU A 39 8.89 -3.85 -7.85
N ASN A 40 9.17 -4.17 -9.12
CA ASN A 40 9.82 -5.41 -9.55
C ASN A 40 9.16 -6.66 -8.96
N LEU A 41 7.83 -6.75 -9.09
CA LEU A 41 7.00 -7.84 -8.60
C LEU A 41 6.15 -8.40 -9.72
N ASP A 42 5.76 -9.67 -9.62
CA ASP A 42 4.86 -10.25 -10.60
C ASP A 42 3.46 -9.60 -10.55
N TYR A 43 2.83 -9.54 -11.71
CA TYR A 43 1.52 -8.91 -11.88
C TYR A 43 0.44 -9.52 -10.97
N ARG A 44 0.45 -10.85 -10.75
CA ARG A 44 -0.56 -11.52 -9.92
C ARG A 44 -0.41 -11.13 -8.45
N THR A 45 0.82 -10.99 -7.96
CA THR A 45 1.12 -10.47 -6.62
C THR A 45 0.60 -9.04 -6.45
N ILE A 46 0.87 -8.16 -7.41
CA ILE A 46 0.34 -6.79 -7.37
C ILE A 46 -1.18 -6.77 -7.36
N ARG A 47 -1.82 -7.53 -8.25
CA ARG A 47 -3.29 -7.65 -8.31
C ARG A 47 -3.88 -8.10 -6.97
N HIS A 48 -3.29 -9.11 -6.34
CA HIS A 48 -3.72 -9.56 -5.02
C HIS A 48 -3.64 -8.43 -3.97
N HIS A 49 -2.56 -7.67 -3.95
CA HIS A 49 -2.41 -6.55 -3.02
C HIS A 49 -3.40 -5.41 -3.28
N LEU A 50 -3.65 -5.07 -4.55
CA LEU A 50 -4.63 -4.06 -4.94
C LEU A 50 -6.04 -4.46 -4.49
N GLU A 51 -6.42 -5.73 -4.66
CA GLU A 51 -7.71 -6.25 -4.19
C GLU A 51 -7.86 -6.13 -2.68
N VAL A 52 -6.82 -6.46 -1.91
CA VAL A 52 -6.82 -6.30 -0.45
C VAL A 52 -6.98 -4.82 -0.05
N LEU A 53 -6.25 -3.91 -0.69
CA LEU A 53 -6.33 -2.48 -0.41
C LEU A 53 -7.71 -1.90 -0.79
N GLN A 54 -8.30 -2.33 -1.91
CA GLN A 54 -9.65 -1.92 -2.33
C GLN A 54 -10.72 -2.44 -1.37
N LYS A 55 -10.64 -3.71 -0.95
CA LYS A 55 -11.58 -4.30 0.03
C LYS A 55 -11.58 -3.53 1.35
N ASN A 56 -10.43 -2.99 1.74
CA ASN A 56 -10.27 -2.15 2.93
C ASN A 56 -10.50 -0.65 2.66
N ARG A 57 -11.01 -0.30 1.47
CA ARG A 57 -11.35 1.08 1.05
C ARG A 57 -10.19 2.06 1.12
N LEU A 58 -8.95 1.58 1.02
CA LEU A 58 -7.75 2.42 1.07
C LEU A 58 -7.35 2.95 -0.31
N ILE A 59 -7.77 2.25 -1.36
CA ILE A 59 -7.59 2.69 -2.74
C ILE A 59 -8.91 2.57 -3.49
N VAL A 60 -9.06 3.37 -4.54
CA VAL A 60 -10.15 3.30 -5.51
C VAL A 60 -9.56 3.06 -6.89
N SER A 61 -10.40 2.68 -7.85
CA SER A 61 -9.97 2.46 -9.24
C SER A 61 -10.95 3.08 -10.22
N THR A 62 -10.45 3.51 -11.37
CA THR A 62 -11.25 3.95 -12.52
C THR A 62 -10.77 3.27 -13.80
N GLY A 63 -11.58 3.30 -14.84
CA GLY A 63 -11.29 2.67 -16.14
C GLY A 63 -12.08 1.38 -16.38
N ASP A 64 -11.87 0.80 -17.56
CA ASP A 64 -12.53 -0.43 -17.99
C ASP A 64 -11.66 -1.67 -17.70
N LYS A 65 -12.11 -2.84 -18.18
CA LYS A 65 -11.47 -4.14 -17.93
C LYS A 65 -10.00 -4.20 -18.37
N TYR A 66 -9.56 -3.32 -19.26
CA TYR A 66 -8.21 -3.31 -19.85
C TYR A 66 -7.35 -2.12 -19.42
N SER A 67 -7.95 -1.08 -18.81
CA SER A 67 -7.29 0.18 -18.49
C SER A 67 -7.53 0.64 -17.04
N VAL A 68 -7.56 -0.30 -16.09
CA VAL A 68 -7.79 0.04 -14.67
C VAL A 68 -6.62 0.82 -14.07
N THR A 69 -6.88 2.06 -13.66
CA THR A 69 -5.94 2.91 -12.91
C THR A 69 -6.38 3.01 -11.46
N TYR A 70 -5.42 2.93 -10.54
CA TYR A 70 -5.63 2.95 -9.09
C TYR A 70 -5.18 4.27 -8.47
N PHE A 71 -5.89 4.69 -7.42
CA PHE A 71 -5.69 5.95 -6.71
C PHE A 71 -5.83 5.69 -5.21
N LEU A 72 -5.20 6.51 -4.37
CA LEU A 72 -5.58 6.55 -2.96
C LEU A 72 -7.05 6.97 -2.84
N SER A 73 -7.78 6.33 -1.92
CA SER A 73 -9.13 6.77 -1.63
C SER A 73 -9.11 8.10 -0.87
N PRO A 74 -10.17 8.92 -0.92
CA PRO A 74 -10.26 10.13 -0.11
C PRO A 74 -10.04 9.86 1.39
N LEU A 75 -10.52 8.71 1.88
CA LEU A 75 -10.27 8.26 3.25
C LEU A 75 -8.78 8.06 3.51
N MET A 76 -8.06 7.41 2.58
CA MET A 76 -6.64 7.17 2.74
C MET A 76 -5.83 8.46 2.65
N GLU A 77 -6.19 9.37 1.76
CA GLU A 77 -5.53 10.67 1.61
C GLU A 77 -5.57 11.50 2.90
N VAL A 78 -6.76 11.61 3.51
CA VAL A 78 -6.93 12.31 4.80
C VAL A 78 -6.14 11.65 5.93
N ASN A 79 -5.94 10.33 5.85
CA ASN A 79 -5.22 9.55 6.88
C ASN A 79 -3.76 9.27 6.51
N TYR A 80 -3.22 9.86 5.44
CA TYR A 80 -1.90 9.49 4.93
C TYR A 80 -0.79 9.77 5.95
N LYS A 81 -0.85 10.90 6.65
CA LYS A 81 0.10 11.23 7.74
C LYS A 81 0.09 10.18 8.86
N MET A 82 -1.08 9.67 9.24
CA MET A 82 -1.19 8.60 10.24
C MET A 82 -0.59 7.29 9.74
N PHE A 83 -0.74 7.00 8.44
CA PHE A 83 -0.09 5.86 7.82
C PHE A 83 1.44 5.99 7.88
N GLU A 84 2.00 7.15 7.53
CA GLU A 84 3.45 7.41 7.63
C GLU A 84 3.96 7.24 9.06
N GLU A 85 3.30 7.86 10.03
CA GLU A 85 3.67 7.76 11.45
C GLU A 85 3.70 6.30 11.96
N ILE A 86 2.79 5.44 11.47
CA ILE A 86 2.74 4.03 11.87
C ILE A 86 3.88 3.24 11.19
N VAL A 87 4.11 3.46 9.90
CA VAL A 87 5.15 2.77 9.14
C VAL A 87 6.53 3.15 9.68
N ASP A 88 6.78 4.44 9.92
CA ASP A 88 8.09 4.94 10.34
C ASP A 88 8.45 4.50 11.77
N LYS A 89 7.49 4.55 12.71
CA LYS A 89 7.71 4.08 14.09
C LYS A 89 8.15 2.62 14.14
N ILE A 90 7.69 1.81 13.20
CA ILE A 90 7.98 0.37 13.19
C ILE A 90 9.31 0.11 12.49
N TRP A 91 9.60 0.82 11.40
CA TRP A 91 10.90 0.74 10.73
C TRP A 91 12.06 1.17 11.64
N GLU A 92 11.85 2.21 12.45
CA GLU A 92 12.82 2.68 13.44
C GLU A 92 12.97 1.71 14.64
N LYS A 93 11.93 0.91 14.93
CA LYS A 93 12.01 -0.16 15.93
C LYS A 93 12.81 -1.35 15.40
N GLU A 94 12.53 -1.82 14.18
CA GLU A 94 13.24 -2.94 13.55
C GLU A 94 14.73 -2.66 13.38
N LYS A 95 15.11 -1.41 13.03
CA LYS A 95 16.52 -1.00 12.96
C LYS A 95 17.24 -1.08 14.30
N LYS A 96 16.56 -0.76 15.42
CA LYS A 96 17.17 -0.79 16.76
C LYS A 96 17.37 -2.21 17.27
N GLU A 97 16.42 -3.10 17.00
CA GLU A 97 16.48 -4.51 17.42
C GLU A 97 17.43 -5.36 16.56
N GLY A 98 17.70 -4.95 15.31
CA GLY A 98 18.69 -5.62 14.44
C GLY A 98 20.14 -5.16 14.62
N MET A 99 20.40 -4.22 15.54
CA MET A 99 21.75 -3.75 15.92
C MET A 99 22.19 -4.27 17.31
N GLU A 100 21.37 -5.13 17.94
CA GLU A 100 21.68 -5.84 19.19
C GLU A 100 22.08 -7.30 18.95
#